data_AF-W2SUP0-F1
#
_entry.id   AF-W2SUP0-F1
#
_cell.length_a   1.000
_cell.length_b   1.000
_cell.length_c   1.000
_cell.angle_alpha   90.00
_cell.angle_beta   90.00
_cell.angle_gamma   90.00
#
_symmetry.space_group_name_H-M   'P 1'
#
loop_
_entity.id
_entity.type
_entity.pdbx_description
1 polymer ?
#
loop_
_entity_poly.entity_id
_entity_poly.type
_entity_poly.pdbx_seq_one_letter_code
_entity_poly.pdbx_strand_id
1 'polypeptide(L)'
;MSHHDFANRGIECTATLNLQKMMEAKASSVKQLTGGIVQLFKANKVGHIEGVGTITGPNQVQVKKNDGSIETVNTRNILIATGSEVTPFPGIPIDEDQIVSSTGALSLKAVPKKMVVIGAGVIGLEL
;
A
#
# COMPACT_ATOMS: atom_id res chain seq x y z
N MET A 1 0.07 24.70 -5.86
CA MET A 1 0.91 25.51 -6.77
C MET A 1 0.20 25.92 -8.07
N SER A 2 -0.72 25.12 -8.65
CA SER A 2 -1.30 25.40 -9.97
C SER A 2 -2.30 26.58 -10.03
N HIS A 3 -3.23 26.70 -9.10
CA HIS A 3 -4.28 27.73 -9.16
C HIS A 3 -3.75 29.18 -9.17
N HIS A 4 -2.68 29.44 -8.43
CA HIS A 4 -2.09 30.77 -8.34
C HIS A 4 -1.16 31.10 -9.51
N ASP A 5 -0.69 30.09 -10.26
CA ASP A 5 0.25 30.28 -11.37
C ASP A 5 -0.44 30.26 -12.75
N PHE A 6 -1.62 29.64 -12.86
CA PHE A 6 -2.34 29.53 -14.15
C PHE A 6 -2.69 30.88 -14.76
N ALA A 7 -3.16 31.84 -13.96
CA ALA A 7 -3.46 33.19 -14.43
C ALA A 7 -2.20 33.90 -14.98
N ASN A 8 -1.04 33.73 -14.32
CA ASN A 8 0.24 34.28 -14.78
C ASN A 8 0.73 33.67 -16.10
N ARG A 9 0.15 32.53 -16.50
CA ARG A 9 0.41 31.85 -17.77
C ARG A 9 -0.71 32.00 -18.78
N GLY A 10 -1.65 32.93 -18.55
CA GLY A 10 -2.78 33.20 -19.46
C GLY A 10 -3.85 32.11 -19.48
N ILE A 11 -3.93 31.26 -18.46
CA ILE A 11 -4.94 30.21 -18.35
C ILE A 11 -5.99 30.65 -17.32
N GLU A 12 -7.20 30.91 -17.79
CA GLU A 12 -8.37 31.21 -16.96
C GLU A 12 -9.23 29.95 -16.78
N CYS A 13 -9.23 29.38 -15.57
CA CYS A 13 -10.11 28.26 -15.25
C CYS A 13 -10.43 28.20 -13.75
N THR A 14 -11.53 27.54 -13.41
CA THR A 14 -11.86 27.15 -12.03
C THR A 14 -11.66 25.65 -11.90
N ALA A 15 -10.77 25.21 -11.00
CA ALA A 15 -10.59 23.80 -10.69
C ALA A 15 -11.14 23.49 -9.29
N THR A 16 -11.79 22.34 -9.17
CA THR A 16 -12.34 21.83 -7.91
C THR A 16 -11.86 20.40 -7.71
N LEU A 17 -11.58 20.04 -6.46
CA LEU A 17 -11.15 18.67 -6.13
C LEU A 17 -12.35 17.74 -6.15
N ASN A 18 -12.25 16.68 -6.95
CA ASN A 18 -13.10 15.51 -6.82
C ASN A 18 -12.29 14.37 -6.17
N LEU A 19 -12.42 14.25 -4.85
CA LEU A 19 -11.67 13.27 -4.06
C LEU A 19 -11.99 11.83 -4.48
N GLN A 20 -13.25 11.54 -4.78
CA GLN A 20 -13.66 10.20 -5.22
C GLN A 20 -12.93 9.79 -6.51
N LYS A 21 -12.94 10.65 -7.53
CA LYS A 21 -12.22 10.38 -8.79
C LYS A 21 -10.71 10.26 -8.58
N MET A 22 -10.14 11.02 -7.65
CA MET A 22 -8.71 10.89 -7.30
C MET A 22 -8.41 9.52 -6.69
N MET A 23 -9.27 9.02 -5.81
CA MET A 23 -9.15 7.69 -5.21
C MET A 23 -9.36 6.57 -6.24
N GLU A 24 -10.30 6.74 -7.17
CA GLU A 24 -10.51 5.81 -8.30
C GLU A 24 -9.28 5.74 -9.21
N ALA A 25 -8.67 6.89 -9.53
CA ALA A 25 -7.44 6.94 -10.31
C ALA A 25 -6.29 6.20 -9.61
N LYS A 26 -6.11 6.43 -8.30
CA LYS A 26 -5.15 5.69 -7.47
C LYS A 26 -5.38 4.18 -7.55
N ALA A 27 -6.62 3.73 -7.32
CA ALA A 27 -6.97 2.32 -7.34
C ALA A 27 -6.73 1.67 -8.71
N SER A 28 -6.99 2.40 -9.80
CA SER A 28 -6.69 1.96 -11.16
C SER A 28 -5.19 1.76 -11.38
N SER A 29 -4.37 2.72 -10.99
CA SER A 29 -2.90 2.61 -11.08
C SER A 29 -2.37 1.44 -10.26
N VAL A 30 -2.86 1.24 -9.02
CA VAL A 30 -2.48 0.10 -8.18
C VAL A 30 -2.83 -1.22 -8.87
N LYS A 31 -4.06 -1.36 -9.39
CA LYS A 31 -4.51 -2.56 -10.10
C LYS A 31 -3.68 -2.86 -11.35
N GLN A 32 -3.34 -1.84 -12.12
CA GLN A 32 -2.52 -2.00 -13.31
C GLN A 32 -1.12 -2.51 -12.96
N LEU A 33 -0.48 -1.92 -11.96
CA LEU A 33 0.87 -2.29 -11.54
C LEU A 33 0.92 -3.69 -10.93
N THR A 34 -0.02 -4.02 -10.03
CA THR A 34 -0.07 -5.37 -9.42
C THR A 34 -0.40 -6.45 -10.45
N GLY A 35 -1.29 -6.15 -11.41
CA GLY A 35 -1.56 -7.04 -12.54
C GLY A 35 -0.32 -7.28 -13.41
N GLY A 36 0.50 -6.25 -13.63
CA GLY A 36 1.78 -6.37 -14.33
C GLY A 36 2.76 -7.33 -13.63
N ILE A 37 2.83 -7.30 -12.30
CA ILE A 37 3.68 -8.24 -11.53
C ILE A 37 3.24 -9.69 -11.77
N VAL A 38 1.93 -9.98 -11.78
CA VAL A 38 1.42 -11.33 -12.06
C VAL A 38 1.81 -11.78 -13.47
N GLN A 39 1.78 -10.88 -14.45
CA GLN A 39 2.22 -11.19 -15.82
C GLN A 39 3.72 -11.50 -15.86
N LEU A 40 4.54 -10.74 -15.14
CA LEU A 40 5.99 -10.96 -15.04
C LEU A 40 6.31 -12.32 -14.39
N PHE A 41 5.58 -12.73 -13.35
CA PHE A 41 5.75 -14.06 -12.74
C PHE A 41 5.51 -15.17 -13.75
N LYS A 42 4.40 -15.07 -14.51
CA LYS A 42 4.07 -16.05 -15.56
C LYS A 42 5.12 -16.09 -16.67
N ALA A 43 5.54 -14.93 -17.17
CA ALA A 43 6.55 -14.82 -18.23
C ALA A 43 7.90 -15.45 -17.82
N ASN A 44 8.26 -15.32 -16.55
CA ASN A 44 9.49 -15.86 -15.98
C ASN A 44 9.33 -17.25 -15.34
N LYS A 45 8.17 -17.90 -15.50
CA LYS A 45 7.87 -19.24 -14.95
C LYS A 45 8.07 -19.34 -13.43
N VAL A 46 7.78 -18.26 -12.71
CA VAL A 46 7.84 -18.21 -11.25
C VAL A 46 6.54 -18.74 -10.68
N GLY A 47 6.63 -19.74 -9.79
CA GLY A 47 5.49 -20.24 -9.04
C GLY A 47 5.00 -19.21 -8.02
N HIS A 48 3.69 -18.95 -8.00
CA HIS A 48 3.06 -18.07 -7.03
C HIS A 48 2.17 -18.91 -6.10
N ILE A 49 2.45 -18.85 -4.79
CA ILE A 49 1.66 -19.54 -3.77
C ILE A 49 1.12 -18.49 -2.81
N GLU A 50 -0.19 -18.31 -2.78
CA GLU A 50 -0.85 -17.35 -1.90
C GLU A 50 -1.11 -17.97 -0.53
N GLY A 51 -0.55 -17.37 0.51
CA GLY A 51 -0.74 -17.79 1.89
C GLY A 51 0.36 -17.28 2.82
N VAL A 52 0.30 -17.70 4.08
CA VAL A 52 1.31 -17.35 5.10
C VAL A 52 2.39 -18.41 5.12
N GLY A 53 3.61 -18.02 4.74
CA GLY A 53 4.79 -18.88 4.75
C GLY A 53 5.47 -18.94 6.12
N THR A 54 5.77 -20.13 6.61
CA THR A 54 6.55 -20.38 7.83
C THR A 54 7.73 -21.30 7.51
N ILE A 55 8.95 -20.89 7.87
CA ILE A 55 10.14 -21.73 7.72
C ILE A 55 10.11 -22.78 8.84
N THR A 56 9.91 -24.04 8.48
CA THR A 56 9.82 -25.16 9.43
C THR A 56 11.12 -25.97 9.54
N GLY A 57 12.09 -25.70 8.66
CA GLY A 57 13.41 -26.29 8.69
C GLY A 57 14.36 -25.64 7.68
N PRO A 58 15.63 -26.07 7.61
CA PRO A 58 16.66 -25.41 6.78
C PRO A 58 16.32 -25.29 5.29
N ASN A 59 15.47 -26.17 4.78
CA ASN A 59 15.13 -26.33 3.37
C ASN A 59 13.62 -26.50 3.14
N GLN A 60 12.80 -26.06 4.09
CA GLN A 60 11.36 -26.30 4.06
C GLN A 60 10.57 -25.07 4.50
N VAL A 61 9.54 -24.75 3.72
CA VAL A 61 8.55 -23.72 4.03
C VAL A 61 7.16 -24.34 3.98
N GLN A 62 6.38 -24.17 5.04
CA GLN A 62 4.94 -24.48 5.02
C GLN A 62 4.15 -23.22 4.70
N VAL A 63 3.20 -23.32 3.78
CA VAL A 63 2.31 -22.23 3.38
C VAL A 63 0.90 -22.58 3.84
N LYS A 64 0.39 -21.83 4.81
CA LYS A 64 -1.01 -21.88 5.21
C LYS A 64 -1.83 -21.03 4.23
N LYS A 65 -2.68 -21.68 3.43
CA LYS A 65 -3.56 -21.02 2.46
C LYS A 65 -4.78 -20.40 3.14
N ASN A 66 -5.47 -19.54 2.40
CA ASN A 66 -6.67 -18.84 2.88
C ASN A 66 -7.83 -19.80 3.22
N ASP A 67 -7.89 -20.97 2.59
CA ASP A 67 -8.86 -22.04 2.89
C ASP A 67 -8.48 -22.90 4.11
N GLY A 68 -7.36 -22.59 4.77
CA GLY A 68 -6.83 -23.32 5.92
C GLY A 68 -5.98 -24.54 5.57
N SER A 69 -5.87 -24.92 4.30
CA SER A 69 -4.98 -26.00 3.88
C SER A 69 -3.51 -25.62 4.02
N ILE A 70 -2.65 -26.62 4.15
CA ILE A 70 -1.20 -26.45 4.29
C ILE A 70 -0.51 -27.08 3.08
N GLU A 71 0.32 -26.29 2.40
CA GLU A 71 1.21 -26.75 1.34
C GLU A 71 2.66 -26.71 1.83
N THR A 72 3.40 -27.81 1.67
CA THR A 72 4.82 -27.86 2.04
C THR A 72 5.69 -27.72 0.81
N VAL A 73 6.56 -26.71 0.81
CA VAL A 73 7.54 -26.44 -0.24
C VAL A 73 8.92 -26.83 0.25
N ASN A 74 9.56 -27.78 -0.44
CA ASN A 74 10.96 -28.11 -0.21
C ASN A 74 11.84 -27.34 -1.21
N THR A 75 12.88 -26.67 -0.71
CA THR A 75 13.75 -25.80 -1.51
C THR A 75 15.20 -25.87 -1.04
N ARG A 76 16.15 -25.62 -1.94
CA ARG A 76 17.59 -25.56 -1.60
C ARG A 76 17.95 -24.27 -0.87
N ASN A 77 17.26 -23.17 -1.18
CA ASN A 77 17.57 -21.84 -0.65
C ASN A 77 16.26 -21.12 -0.31
N ILE A 78 16.31 -20.28 0.72
CA ILE A 78 15.20 -19.45 1.18
C ILE A 78 15.69 -18.00 1.23
N LEU A 79 15.00 -17.10 0.55
CA LEU A 79 15.20 -15.66 0.64
C LEU A 79 14.05 -15.05 1.46
N ILE A 80 14.38 -14.40 2.57
CA ILE A 80 13.38 -13.75 3.44
C ILE A 80 13.14 -12.33 2.94
N ALA A 81 11.89 -12.03 2.60
CA ALA A 81 11.45 -10.73 2.10
C ALA A 81 10.07 -10.34 2.66
N THR A 82 9.88 -10.47 3.98
CA THR A 82 8.58 -10.27 4.67
C THR A 82 8.15 -8.80 4.80
N GLY A 83 9.00 -7.85 4.45
CA GLY A 83 8.71 -6.42 4.58
C GLY A 83 8.75 -5.92 6.03
N SER A 84 7.99 -4.87 6.31
CA SER A 84 7.90 -4.15 7.58
C SER A 84 6.48 -3.67 7.83
N GLU A 85 6.15 -3.36 9.08
CA GLU A 85 4.85 -2.84 9.50
C GLU A 85 4.95 -1.46 10.16
N VAL A 86 3.81 -0.79 10.32
CA VAL A 86 3.73 0.53 10.97
C VAL A 86 4.06 0.39 12.44
N THR A 87 5.01 1.19 12.94
CA THR A 87 5.34 1.23 14.37
C THR A 87 4.18 1.87 15.16
N PRO A 88 3.55 1.15 16.10
CA PRO A 88 2.49 1.72 16.92
C PRO A 88 3.03 2.87 17.79
N PHE A 89 2.27 3.94 17.92
CA PHE A 89 2.63 5.02 18.83
C PHE A 89 2.21 4.68 20.26
N PRO A 90 3.11 4.71 21.26
CA PRO A 90 2.75 4.37 22.64
C PRO A 90 1.61 5.24 23.16
N GLY A 91 0.56 4.61 23.70
CA GLY A 91 -0.58 5.30 24.30
C GLY A 91 -1.63 5.82 23.32
N ILE A 92 -1.48 5.58 22.02
CA ILE A 92 -2.46 5.98 21.01
C ILE A 92 -2.84 4.77 20.14
N PRO A 93 -4.06 4.21 20.31
CA PRO A 93 -4.55 3.17 19.42
C PRO A 93 -4.91 3.76 18.05
N ILE A 94 -4.53 3.06 16.98
CA ILE A 94 -4.94 3.37 15.60
C ILE A 94 -6.32 2.76 15.38
N ASP A 95 -7.30 3.57 15.00
CA ASP A 95 -8.69 3.16 14.75
C ASP A 95 -9.05 3.12 13.25
N GLU A 96 -8.16 3.62 12.39
CA GLU A 96 -8.34 3.74 10.93
C GLU A 96 -9.58 4.57 10.51
N ASP A 97 -10.11 5.43 11.40
CA ASP A 97 -11.18 6.38 11.09
C ASP A 97 -10.77 7.83 11.44
N GLN A 98 -10.37 8.09 12.69
CA GLN A 98 -9.86 9.39 13.13
C GLN A 98 -8.33 9.37 13.30
N ILE A 99 -7.81 8.29 13.89
CA ILE A 99 -6.38 8.06 14.08
C ILE A 99 -5.97 6.99 13.09
N VAL A 100 -5.37 7.45 11.99
CA VAL A 100 -5.06 6.62 10.83
C VAL A 100 -3.56 6.34 10.73
N SER A 101 -3.23 5.16 10.21
CA SER A 101 -1.87 4.88 9.74
C SER A 101 -1.63 5.52 8.36
N SER A 102 -0.45 5.32 7.78
CA SER A 102 -0.20 5.70 6.38
C SER A 102 -1.17 5.04 5.39
N THR A 103 -1.61 3.81 5.69
CA THR A 103 -2.60 3.08 4.89
C THR A 103 -3.97 3.77 4.93
N GLY A 104 -4.43 4.14 6.12
CA GLY A 104 -5.70 4.86 6.30
C GLY A 104 -5.66 6.27 5.71
N ALA A 105 -4.55 6.98 5.87
CA ALA A 105 -4.34 8.31 5.31
C ALA A 105 -4.43 8.33 3.76
N LEU A 106 -4.00 7.25 3.10
CA LEU A 106 -4.16 7.11 1.65
C LEU A 106 -5.59 6.75 1.21
N SER A 107 -6.52 6.55 2.15
CA SER A 107 -7.88 6.07 1.89
C SER A 107 -8.96 6.93 2.57
N LEU A 108 -8.66 8.21 2.80
CA LEU A 108 -9.58 9.16 3.43
C LEU A 108 -10.87 9.33 2.63
N LYS A 109 -12.00 9.32 3.35
CA LYS A 109 -13.35 9.51 2.76
C LYS A 109 -13.66 10.97 2.43
N ALA A 110 -12.98 11.91 3.08
CA ALA A 110 -13.14 13.35 2.90
C ALA A 110 -11.80 14.06 3.18
N VAL A 111 -11.63 15.28 2.65
CA VAL A 111 -10.47 16.11 2.97
C VAL A 111 -10.59 16.60 4.42
N PRO A 112 -9.61 16.31 5.29
CA PRO A 112 -9.66 16.75 6.66
C PRO A 112 -9.53 18.27 6.73
N LYS A 113 -10.36 18.92 7.56
CA LYS A 113 -10.25 20.37 7.80
C LYS A 113 -8.98 20.73 8.58
N LYS A 114 -8.53 19.80 9.43
CA LYS A 114 -7.29 19.88 10.20
C LYS A 114 -6.70 18.47 10.22
N MET A 115 -5.41 18.37 9.91
CA MET A 115 -4.67 17.13 9.95
C MET A 115 -3.44 17.35 10.83
N VAL A 116 -3.24 16.46 11.79
CA VAL A 116 -2.05 16.45 12.65
C VAL A 116 -1.21 15.25 12.23
N VAL A 117 0.07 15.49 11.96
CA VAL A 117 1.02 14.45 11.60
C VAL A 117 1.94 14.21 12.78
N ILE A 118 1.97 12.97 13.28
CA ILE A 118 2.85 12.55 14.37
C ILE A 118 4.05 11.84 13.75
N GLY A 119 5.22 12.49 13.81
CA GLY A 119 6.46 12.03 13.20
C GLY A 119 6.79 12.79 11.91
N ALA A 120 7.96 13.43 11.87
CA ALA A 120 8.44 14.21 10.72
C ALA A 120 9.24 13.36 9.72
N GLY A 121 8.84 12.09 9.55
CA GLY A 121 9.43 11.20 8.56
C GLY A 121 8.93 11.53 7.14
N VAL A 122 9.57 10.95 6.13
CA VAL A 122 9.27 11.20 4.71
C VAL A 122 7.78 10.99 4.41
N ILE A 123 7.19 9.88 4.85
CA ILE A 123 5.77 9.57 4.63
C ILE A 123 4.87 10.67 5.21
N GLY A 124 5.19 11.18 6.40
CA GLY A 124 4.39 12.23 7.05
C GLY A 124 4.48 13.58 6.34
N LEU A 125 5.54 13.84 5.58
CA LEU A 125 5.73 15.06 4.79
C LEU A 125 5.16 14.94 3.37
N GLU A 126 5.05 13.72 2.85
CA GLU A 126 4.45 13.43 1.54
C GLU A 126 2.92 13.48 1.56
N LEU A 127 2.31 13.06 2.68
CA LEU A 127 0.86 13.07 2.91
C LEU A 127 0.35 14.49 3.18
#